data_AF-A0ABD0PD87-F1
#
_entry.id   AF-A0ABD0PD87-F1
#
_cell.length_a   1.000
_cell.length_b   1.000
_cell.length_c   1.000
_cell.angle_alpha   90.00
_cell.angle_beta   90.00
_cell.angle_gamma   90.00
#
_symmetry.space_group_name_H-M   'P 1'
#
loop_
_entity.id
_entity.type
_entity.pdbx_description
1 polymer ?
#
loop_
_entity_poly.entity_id
_entity_poly.type
_entity_poly.pdbx_seq_one_letter_code
_entity_poly.pdbx_strand_id
1 'polypeptide(L)' 'FIKNVATELFSDGITNWGRIASLLTFGAMVCKHQNDRGLSKCVSLVEEEITSYLLTAQRDWLLKNKAW' A
#
# COMPACT_ATOMS: atom_id res chain seq x y z
N PHE A 1 -6.37 -8.83 -2.25
CA PHE A 1 -5.88 -8.26 -3.54
C PHE A 1 -4.73 -7.29 -3.30
N ILE A 2 -4.93 -6.24 -2.50
CA ILE A 2 -3.91 -5.21 -2.20
C ILE A 2 -2.60 -5.82 -1.67
N LYS A 3 -2.66 -6.74 -0.70
CA LYS A 3 -1.48 -7.47 -0.23
C LYS A 3 -0.71 -8.18 -1.35
N ASN A 4 -1.37 -8.79 -2.32
CA ASN A 4 -0.69 -9.47 -3.42
C ASN A 4 0.04 -8.48 -4.33
N VAL A 5 -0.58 -7.33 -4.63
CA VAL A 5 0.05 -6.25 -5.40
C VAL A 5 1.28 -5.72 -4.66
N ALA A 6 1.16 -5.50 -3.35
CA ALA A 6 2.28 -5.05 -2.53
C ALA A 6 3.40 -6.11 -2.50
N THR A 7 3.09 -7.38 -2.25
CA THR A 7 4.08 -8.47 -2.27
C THR A 7 4.81 -8.55 -3.60
N GLU A 8 4.10 -8.45 -4.72
CA GLU A 8 4.71 -8.49 -6.05
C GLU A 8 5.61 -7.27 -6.30
N LEU A 9 5.15 -6.07 -5.92
CA LEU A 9 5.88 -4.81 -6.09
C LEU A 9 7.25 -4.79 -5.39
N PHE A 10 7.39 -5.51 -4.28
CA PHE A 10 8.63 -5.61 -3.50
C PHE A 10 9.29 -6.99 -3.57
N SER A 11 8.85 -7.87 -4.49
CA SER A 11 9.31 -9.26 -4.60
C SER A 11 10.79 -9.40 -4.97
N ASP A 12 11.37 -8.39 -5.62
CA ASP A 12 12.79 -8.31 -5.97
C ASP A 12 13.69 -7.82 -4.82
N GLY A 13 13.12 -7.57 -3.64
CA GLY A 13 13.83 -7.09 -2.46
C GLY A 13 14.25 -5.62 -2.51
N ILE A 14 13.84 -4.86 -3.54
CA ILE A 14 14.15 -3.44 -3.66
C ILE A 14 13.02 -2.59 -3.08
N THR A 15 13.35 -1.78 -2.08
CA THR A 15 12.42 -0.80 -1.50
C THR A 15 12.97 0.62 -1.69
N ASN A 16 12.11 1.52 -2.15
CA ASN A 16 12.38 2.95 -2.26
C ASN A 16 11.07 3.75 -2.12
N TRP A 17 11.20 5.06 -1.89
CA TRP A 17 10.05 5.94 -1.73
C TRP A 17 9.16 6.01 -2.97
N GLY A 18 9.70 5.83 -4.18
CA GLY A 18 8.92 5.78 -5.41
C GLY A 18 7.94 4.60 -5.42
N ARG A 19 8.36 3.41 -4.99
CA ARG A 19 7.49 2.23 -4.86
C ARG A 19 6.46 2.39 -3.75
N ILE A 20 6.86 2.95 -2.60
CA ILE A 20 5.93 3.24 -1.50
C ILE A 20 4.85 4.23 -1.96
N ALA A 21 5.25 5.34 -2.58
CA ALA A 21 4.32 6.33 -3.13
C ALA A 21 3.41 5.72 -4.21
N SER A 22 3.96 4.88 -5.09
CA SER A 22 3.17 4.19 -6.13
C SER A 22 2.11 3.26 -5.52
N LEU A 23 2.44 2.52 -4.46
CA LEU A 23 1.48 1.67 -3.75
C LEU A 23 0.36 2.50 -3.12
N LEU A 24 0.70 3.64 -2.50
CA LEU A 24 -0.29 4.57 -1.93
C LEU A 24 -1.20 5.18 -3.00
N THR A 25 -0.63 5.64 -4.13
CA THR A 25 -1.40 6.17 -5.26
C THR A 25 -2.32 5.11 -5.87
N PHE A 26 -1.83 3.88 -6.02
CA PHE A 26 -2.64 2.77 -6.47
C PHE A 26 -3.81 2.50 -5.52
N GLY A 27 -3.55 2.43 -4.21
CA GLY A 27 -4.58 2.30 -3.18
C GLY A 27 -5.63 3.40 -3.26
N ALA A 28 -5.21 4.66 -3.39
CA ALA A 28 -6.12 5.80 -3.54
C ALA A 28 -7.02 5.67 -4.77
N MET A 29 -6.49 5.20 -5.91
CA MET A 29 -7.30 4.97 -7.11
C MET A 29 -8.27 3.78 -6.97
N VAL A 30 -7.88 2.72 -6.27
CA VAL A 30 -8.81 1.63 -5.94
C VAL A 30 -9.96 2.15 -5.06
N CYS A 31 -9.66 2.94 -4.03
CA CYS A 31 -10.66 3.55 -3.16
C CYS A 31 -11.62 4.45 -3.95
N LYS A 32 -11.08 5.31 -4.84
CA LYS A 32 -11.88 6.15 -5.73
C LYS A 32 -12.81 5.30 -6.61
N HIS A 33 -12.27 4.29 -7.28
CA HIS A 33 -13.06 3.40 -8.14
C HIS A 33 -14.19 2.67 -7.39
N GLN A 34 -13.94 2.24 -6.15
CA GLN A 34 -14.95 1.59 -5.32
C GLN A 34 -16.03 2.57 -4.84
N ASN A 35 -15.64 3.80 -4.46
CA ASN A 35 -16.57 4.87 -4.09
C ASN A 35 -17.49 5.23 -5.26
N ASP A 36 -16.94 5.38 -6.47
CA ASP A 36 -17.71 5.69 -7.68
C ASP A 36 -18.76 4.59 -8.00
N ARG A 37 -18.58 3.37 -7.44
CA ARG A 37 -19.49 2.23 -7.58
C ARG A 37 -20.40 2.02 -6.36
N GLY A 38 -20.41 2.94 -5.39
CA GLY A 38 -21.24 2.87 -4.19
C GLY A 38 -20.72 1.93 -3.09
N LEU A 39 -19.46 1.48 -3.17
CA LEU A 39 -18.85 0.52 -2.25
C LEU A 39 -17.93 1.19 -1.21
N SER A 40 -18.37 2.29 -0.60
CA SER A 40 -17.53 3.10 0.28
C SER A 40 -16.99 2.38 1.53
N LYS A 41 -17.69 1.35 2.00
CA LYS A 41 -17.21 0.49 3.11
C LYS A 41 -15.94 -0.31 2.76
N CYS A 42 -15.59 -0.46 1.48
CA CYS A 42 -14.39 -1.19 1.07
C CYS A 42 -13.11 -0.35 1.12
N VAL A 43 -13.22 0.98 1.29
CA VAL A 43 -12.08 1.90 1.42
C VAL A 43 -11.24 1.59 2.66
N SER A 44 -11.88 1.30 3.80
CA SER A 44 -11.17 0.97 5.04
C SER A 44 -10.34 -0.31 4.93
N LEU A 45 -10.79 -1.28 4.12
CA LEU A 45 -10.06 -2.52 3.88
C LEU A 45 -8.80 -2.28 3.04
N VAL A 46 -8.84 -1.35 2.08
CA VAL A 46 -7.65 -1.00 1.28
C VAL A 46 -6.60 -0.33 2.15
N GLU A 47 -7.02 0.62 3.00
CA GLU A 47 -6.15 1.30 3.95
C GLU A 47 -5.48 0.32 4.92
N GLU A 48 -6.25 -0.59 5.52
CA GLU A 48 -5.76 -1.59 6.47
C GLU A 48 -4.72 -2.50 5.82
N GLU A 49 -4.99 -2.99 4.60
CA GLU A 49 -4.09 -3.88 3.89
C GLU A 49 -2.76 -3.21 3.52
N ILE A 50 -2.79 -1.95 3.06
CA ILE A 50 -1.55 -1.19 2.76
C ILE A 50 -0.76 -0.93 4.04
N THR A 51 -1.44 -0.46 5.09
CA THR A 51 -0.80 -0.13 6.37
C THR A 51 -0.19 -1.37 7.01
N SER A 52 -0.93 -2.47 7.05
CA SER A 52 -0.46 -3.76 7.55
C SER A 52 0.78 -4.22 6.78
N TYR A 53 0.78 -4.14 5.45
CA TYR A 53 1.94 -4.52 4.66
C TYR A 53 3.17 -3.63 4.93
N LEU A 54 3.00 -2.31 4.95
CA LEU A 54 4.11 -1.38 5.18
C LEU A 54 4.70 -1.53 6.59
N LEU A 55 3.86 -1.72 7.61
CA LEU A 55 4.29 -1.86 9.01
C LEU A 55 4.81 -3.25 9.38
N THR A 56 4.62 -4.25 8.51
CA THR A 56 5.17 -5.61 8.70
C THR A 56 6.34 -5.88 7.77
N ALA A 57 6.14 -5.82 6.46
CA ALA A 57 7.14 -6.21 5.45
C ALA A 57 8.17 -5.12 5.16
N GLN A 58 7.81 -3.84 5.32
CA GLN A 58 8.69 -2.71 4.96
C GLN A 58 9.14 -1.87 6.17
N ARG A 59 8.81 -2.31 7.39
CA ARG A 59 9.06 -1.59 8.65
C ARG A 59 10.52 -1.21 8.83
N ASP A 60 11.41 -2.17 8.69
CA ASP A 60 12.84 -1.95 8.92
C ASP A 60 13.43 -0.98 7.90
N TRP A 61 12.99 -1.08 6.65
CA TRP A 61 13.38 -0.13 5.62
C TRP A 61 12.88 1.28 5.94
N LEU A 62 11.62 1.43 6.36
CA LEU A 62 11.05 2.72 6.75
C LEU A 62 11.86 3.37 7.88
N LEU A 63 12.13 2.62 8.95
CA LEU A 63 12.90 3.12 10.10
C LEU A 63 14.34 3.49 9.71
N LYS A 64 15.00 2.66 8.89
CA LYS A 64 16.35 2.94 8.37
C LYS A 64 16.40 4.20 7.52
N ASN A 65 15.30 4.56 6.87
CA ASN A 65 15.17 5.75 6.02
C ASN A 65 14.49 6.93 6.73
N LYS A 66 14.55 6.97 8.07
CA LYS A 66 14.03 8.04 8.94
C LYS A 66 12.52 8.22 8.91
N ALA A 67 11.80 7.23 8.39
CA ALA A 67 10.35 7.27 8.19
C ALA A 67 9.90 8.56 7.47
N TRP A 68 8.62 8.89 7.57
CA TRP A 68 8.07 10.19 7.19
C TRP A 68 8.02 11.11 8.42
#